data_AF-A0A4P1RBR7-F1
#
_entry.id   AF-A0A4P1RBR7-F1
#
_cell.length_a   1.000
_cell.length_b   1.000
_cell.length_c   1.000
_cell.angle_alpha   90.00
_cell.angle_beta   90.00
_cell.angle_gamma   90.00
#
_symmetry.space_group_name_H-M   'P 1'
#
loop_
_entity.id
_entity.type
_entity.pdbx_description
1 polymer ?
#
loop_
_entity_poly.entity_id
_entity_poly.type
_entity_poly.pdbx_seq_one_letter_code
_entity_poly.pdbx_strand_id
1 'polypeptide(L)'
;MEYICLLATFFVIVVLGFVSVIFFEAYRRRNNHEHVAVPAIFEDPNSLKQVPCPHVVDPAAKYISLIIPAFNEEHRLPGALDETMNYLQQRASKDPSFSYEVVIIDDGSADGTKKVAFEFVKKYTVDKVRVILLGRNHGKGEAIRKGMLHSRGELLLMLDADGATKITDLEKLENQIHAVAKKEFNSRDSSASDPSFRISDIPIAVFGSRAHLEEKALASRKWYRNILMKGFHLVVLLAAGPGIRDTQCGFKMFTRAAARKLFSNVRLKRWCFDVELVFLCKCFRIPIFEISVNWSEIPGSKVNLLSIPNMLWELVLMSVGYRTGMWRISNST
;
A
#
# COMPACT_ATOMS: atom_id res chain seq x y z
N MET A 1 43.14 10.61 -30.33
CA MET A 1 42.02 11.52 -29.99
C MET A 1 40.71 11.12 -30.68
N GLU A 2 40.71 10.72 -31.95
CA GLU A 2 39.50 10.32 -32.69
C GLU A 2 38.71 9.17 -32.04
N TYR A 3 39.38 8.10 -31.58
CA TYR A 3 38.72 6.98 -30.90
C TYR A 3 37.99 7.39 -29.61
N ILE A 4 38.57 8.32 -28.84
CA ILE A 4 37.94 8.83 -27.61
C ILE A 4 36.70 9.67 -27.97
N CYS A 5 36.78 10.46 -29.04
CA CYS A 5 35.67 11.26 -29.54
C CYS A 5 34.53 10.39 -30.09
N LEU A 6 34.86 9.30 -30.78
CA LEU A 6 33.90 8.32 -31.30
C LEU A 6 33.18 7.58 -30.17
N LEU A 7 33.92 7.13 -29.14
CA LEU A 7 33.36 6.50 -27.95
C LEU A 7 32.46 7.45 -27.16
N ALA A 8 32.88 8.71 -27.00
CA ALA A 8 32.08 9.74 -26.33
C ALA A 8 30.78 10.03 -27.10
N THR A 9 30.86 10.14 -28.43
CA THR A 9 29.68 10.36 -29.30
C THR A 9 28.72 9.17 -29.22
N PHE A 10 29.23 7.95 -29.31
CA PHE A 10 28.42 6.74 -29.14
C PHE A 10 27.74 6.69 -27.77
N PHE A 11 28.47 7.01 -26.70
CA PHE A 11 27.90 7.09 -25.35
C PHE A 11 26.77 8.12 -25.27
N VAL A 12 26.95 9.32 -25.82
CA VAL A 12 25.90 10.36 -25.87
C VAL A 12 24.68 9.87 -26.63
N ILE A 13 24.84 9.23 -27.79
CA ILE A 13 23.73 8.68 -28.57
C ILE A 13 22.96 7.62 -27.77
N VAL A 14 23.66 6.71 -27.11
CA VAL A 14 23.05 5.67 -26.26
C VAL A 14 22.27 6.30 -25.11
N VAL A 15 22.85 7.30 -24.44
CA VAL A 15 22.18 8.02 -23.33
C VAL A 15 20.94 8.76 -23.83
N LEU A 16 21.03 9.52 -24.93
CA LEU A 16 19.90 10.24 -25.51
C LEU A 16 18.80 9.27 -25.98
N GLY A 17 19.17 8.14 -26.59
CA GLY A 17 18.23 7.08 -26.95
C GLY A 17 17.50 6.54 -25.73
N PHE A 18 18.23 6.21 -24.66
CA PHE A 18 17.63 5.70 -23.43
C PHE A 18 16.70 6.72 -22.76
N VAL A 19 17.10 7.99 -22.68
CA VAL A 19 16.26 9.09 -22.17
C VAL A 19 14.99 9.23 -23.03
N SER A 20 15.13 9.18 -24.36
CA SER A 20 13.99 9.25 -25.28
C SER A 20 13.00 8.11 -25.05
N VAL A 21 13.48 6.88 -24.81
CA VAL A 21 12.62 5.74 -24.46
C VAL A 21 11.89 5.97 -23.15
N ILE A 22 12.55 6.52 -22.11
CA ILE A 22 11.90 6.83 -20.83
C ILE A 22 10.78 7.85 -21.03
N PHE A 23 11.05 8.95 -21.73
CA PHE A 23 10.04 9.99 -21.97
C PHE A 23 8.88 9.47 -22.82
N PHE A 24 9.19 8.72 -23.89
CA PHE A 24 8.17 8.09 -24.72
C PHE A 24 7.31 7.13 -23.91
N GLU A 25 7.89 6.31 -23.04
CA GLU A 25 7.14 5.36 -22.21
C GLU A 25 6.31 6.06 -21.13
N ALA A 26 6.87 7.09 -20.47
CA ALA A 26 6.13 7.91 -19.51
C ALA A 26 4.93 8.61 -20.17
N TYR A 27 5.12 9.13 -21.39
CA TYR A 27 4.08 9.74 -22.20
C TYR A 27 3.04 8.70 -22.66
N ARG A 28 3.47 7.54 -23.17
CA ARG A 28 2.58 6.44 -23.58
C ARG A 28 1.69 5.99 -22.43
N ARG A 29 2.22 5.96 -21.21
CA ARG A 29 1.49 5.61 -19.98
C ARG A 29 0.69 6.76 -19.37
N ARG A 30 0.77 7.99 -19.90
CA ARG A 30 0.11 9.17 -19.30
C ARG A 30 -1.40 8.97 -19.13
N ASN A 31 -2.03 8.30 -20.10
CA ASN A 31 -3.45 7.98 -20.15
C ASN A 31 -3.74 6.55 -19.67
N ASN A 32 -2.71 5.75 -19.34
CA ASN A 32 -2.86 4.41 -18.80
C ASN A 32 -3.18 4.47 -17.29
N HIS A 33 -4.25 5.20 -16.99
CA HIS A 33 -4.96 5.23 -15.71
C HIS A 33 -5.97 4.09 -15.58
N GLU A 34 -6.09 3.24 -16.60
CA GLU A 34 -7.02 2.11 -16.60
C GLU A 34 -6.56 1.09 -15.54
N HIS A 35 -6.97 1.36 -14.31
CA HIS A 35 -7.10 0.38 -13.25
C HIS A 35 -8.16 -0.64 -13.65
N VAL A 36 -8.21 -1.74 -12.92
CA VAL A 36 -9.15 -2.82 -13.23
C VAL A 36 -10.57 -2.26 -13.27
N ALA A 37 -11.16 -2.18 -14.47
CA ALA A 37 -12.53 -1.68 -14.68
C ALA A 37 -13.57 -2.65 -14.13
N VAL A 38 -13.18 -3.88 -13.78
CA VAL A 38 -14.04 -4.85 -13.11
C VAL A 38 -14.56 -4.20 -11.82
N PRO A 39 -15.89 -4.05 -11.67
CA PRO A 39 -16.50 -3.61 -10.43
C PRO A 39 -16.04 -4.51 -9.30
N ALA A 40 -15.80 -3.98 -8.10
CA ALA A 40 -15.59 -4.86 -6.96
C ALA A 40 -16.89 -5.61 -6.69
N ILE A 41 -16.87 -6.92 -6.93
CA ILE A 41 -17.99 -7.81 -6.63
C ILE A 41 -17.70 -8.43 -5.27
N PHE A 42 -18.68 -8.33 -4.38
CA PHE A 42 -18.67 -8.97 -3.07
C PHE A 42 -19.78 -10.01 -3.05
N GLU A 43 -19.44 -11.21 -2.62
CA GLU A 43 -20.37 -12.34 -2.53
C GLU A 43 -20.47 -12.81 -1.09
N ASP A 44 -21.70 -13.11 -0.66
CA ASP A 44 -21.94 -13.83 0.57
C ASP A 44 -22.16 -15.31 0.22
N PRO A 45 -21.22 -16.21 0.55
CA PRO A 45 -21.40 -17.64 0.29
C PRO A 45 -22.59 -18.24 1.04
N ASN A 46 -23.17 -17.54 2.02
CA ASN A 46 -24.31 -17.97 2.80
C ASN A 46 -25.63 -17.26 2.40
N SER A 47 -25.62 -16.37 1.41
CA SER A 47 -26.81 -15.59 1.03
C SER A 47 -26.90 -15.31 -0.46
N LEU A 48 -28.11 -15.36 -1.02
CA LEU A 48 -28.39 -14.91 -2.39
C LEU A 48 -28.58 -13.38 -2.49
N LYS A 49 -28.53 -12.66 -1.35
CA LYS A 49 -28.65 -11.20 -1.35
C LYS A 49 -27.38 -10.57 -1.89
N GLN A 50 -27.54 -9.55 -2.72
CA GLN A 50 -26.42 -8.76 -3.20
C GLN A 50 -25.73 -8.05 -2.02
N VAL A 51 -24.41 -8.21 -1.90
CA VAL A 51 -23.62 -7.51 -0.90
C VAL A 51 -23.34 -6.09 -1.39
N PRO A 52 -23.57 -5.06 -0.55
CA PRO A 52 -23.23 -3.69 -0.90
C PRO A 52 -21.75 -3.55 -1.29
N CYS A 53 -21.49 -2.70 -2.28
CA CYS A 53 -20.14 -2.34 -2.71
C CYS A 53 -19.86 -0.89 -2.27
N PRO A 54 -19.41 -0.68 -1.01
CA PRO A 54 -19.08 0.64 -0.51
C PRO A 54 -17.83 1.16 -1.20
N HIS A 55 -17.66 2.47 -1.16
CA HIS A 55 -16.48 3.16 -1.63
C HIS A 55 -15.89 4.06 -0.53
N VAL A 56 -14.60 4.37 -0.60
CA VAL A 56 -13.89 5.20 0.40
C VAL A 56 -14.41 6.64 0.47
N VAL A 57 -15.17 7.07 -0.54
CA VAL A 57 -15.87 8.36 -0.57
C VAL A 57 -17.14 8.36 0.26
N ASP A 58 -17.71 7.18 0.54
CA ASP A 58 -18.88 7.03 1.38
C ASP A 58 -18.50 7.22 2.87
N PRO A 59 -19.45 7.67 3.71
CA PRO A 59 -19.23 7.74 5.16
C PRO A 59 -18.73 6.40 5.73
N ALA A 60 -17.82 6.48 6.69
CA ALA A 60 -17.31 5.29 7.36
C ALA A 60 -18.44 4.56 8.11
N ALA A 61 -18.45 3.23 8.00
CA ALA A 61 -19.40 2.35 8.69
C ALA A 61 -18.71 1.38 9.66
N LYS A 62 -17.37 1.34 9.66
CA LYS A 62 -16.54 0.61 10.62
C LYS A 62 -15.49 1.55 11.17
N TYR A 63 -14.96 1.24 12.36
CA TYR A 63 -13.82 1.96 12.90
C TYR A 63 -12.54 1.67 12.11
N ILE A 64 -12.28 0.39 11.78
CA ILE A 64 -11.08 0.02 11.00
C ILE A 64 -11.37 -1.03 9.91
N SER A 65 -10.75 -0.86 8.75
CA SER A 65 -10.67 -1.88 7.70
C SER A 65 -9.25 -2.40 7.60
N LEU A 66 -9.08 -3.72 7.53
CA LEU A 66 -7.81 -4.39 7.29
C LEU A 66 -7.78 -4.92 5.86
N ILE A 67 -6.82 -4.46 5.05
CA ILE A 67 -6.71 -4.72 3.62
C ILE A 67 -5.57 -5.70 3.39
N ILE A 68 -5.90 -6.90 2.92
CA ILE A 68 -4.96 -8.03 2.78
C ILE A 68 -4.90 -8.48 1.32
N PRO A 69 -3.82 -8.14 0.58
CA PRO A 69 -3.64 -8.63 -0.78
C PRO A 69 -3.14 -10.08 -0.74
N ALA A 70 -3.75 -10.95 -1.54
CA ALA A 70 -3.39 -12.37 -1.61
C ALA A 70 -3.13 -12.79 -3.06
N PHE A 71 -1.98 -13.41 -3.31
CA PHE A 71 -1.64 -14.03 -4.59
C PHE A 71 -0.85 -15.32 -4.36
N ASN A 72 -1.49 -16.46 -4.59
CA ASN A 72 -0.96 -17.79 -4.31
C ASN A 72 -0.46 -17.93 -2.86
N GLU A 73 -1.37 -17.70 -1.91
CA GLU A 73 -1.16 -17.66 -0.47
C GLU A 73 -1.92 -18.77 0.27
N GLU A 74 -2.35 -19.85 -0.41
CA GLU A 74 -3.18 -20.91 0.18
C GLU A 74 -2.66 -21.42 1.53
N HIS A 75 -1.34 -21.54 1.67
CA HIS A 75 -0.71 -22.06 2.88
C HIS A 75 -0.38 -21.00 3.94
N ARG A 76 -0.22 -19.72 3.56
CA ARG A 76 0.21 -18.64 4.47
C ARG A 76 -0.97 -17.81 4.99
N LEU A 77 -1.98 -17.63 4.15
CA LEU A 77 -3.18 -16.84 4.44
C LEU A 77 -3.95 -17.33 5.68
N PRO A 78 -4.19 -18.65 5.91
CA PRO A 78 -4.97 -19.10 7.06
C PRO A 78 -4.37 -18.67 8.41
N GLY A 79 -3.06 -18.88 8.60
CA GLY A 79 -2.38 -18.53 9.85
C GLY A 79 -2.38 -17.03 10.12
N ALA A 80 -2.12 -16.22 9.07
CA ALA A 80 -2.17 -14.76 9.17
C ALA A 80 -3.59 -14.25 9.50
N LEU A 81 -4.62 -14.82 8.88
CA LEU A 81 -6.01 -14.44 9.14
C LEU A 81 -6.48 -14.90 10.52
N ASP A 82 -6.16 -16.11 10.97
CA ASP A 82 -6.53 -16.56 12.32
C ASP A 82 -5.88 -15.70 13.40
N GLU A 83 -4.58 -15.34 13.27
CA GLU A 83 -3.91 -14.40 14.19
C GLU A 83 -4.65 -13.04 14.19
N THR A 84 -4.96 -12.51 13.00
CA THR A 84 -5.64 -11.22 12.83
C THR A 84 -7.04 -11.23 13.42
N MET A 85 -7.85 -12.24 13.10
CA MET A 85 -9.23 -12.35 13.58
C MET A 85 -9.29 -12.55 15.10
N ASN A 86 -8.39 -13.36 15.66
CA ASN A 86 -8.30 -13.53 17.11
C ASN A 86 -8.02 -12.20 17.82
N TYR A 87 -7.05 -11.42 17.33
CA TYR A 87 -6.75 -10.09 17.87
C TYR A 87 -7.96 -9.15 17.78
N LEU A 88 -8.61 -9.06 16.61
CA LEU A 88 -9.75 -8.17 16.39
C LEU A 88 -10.99 -8.55 17.22
N GLN A 89 -11.28 -9.84 17.36
CA GLN A 89 -12.37 -10.34 18.21
C GLN A 89 -12.11 -10.03 19.70
N GLN A 90 -10.87 -10.22 20.18
CA GLN A 90 -10.49 -9.87 21.55
C GLN A 90 -10.58 -8.37 21.82
N ARG A 91 -10.28 -7.54 20.83
CA ARG A 91 -10.41 -6.09 20.96
C ARG A 91 -11.87 -5.66 20.98
N ALA A 92 -12.69 -6.19 20.08
CA ALA A 92 -14.12 -5.91 20.02
C ALA A 92 -14.89 -6.41 21.26
N SER A 93 -14.42 -7.47 21.93
CA SER A 93 -15.03 -7.92 23.19
C SER A 93 -14.71 -7.01 24.38
N LYS A 94 -13.60 -6.28 24.33
CA LYS A 94 -13.20 -5.31 25.35
C LYS A 94 -13.82 -3.92 25.14
N ASP A 95 -14.06 -3.55 23.88
CA ASP A 95 -14.61 -2.25 23.51
C ASP A 95 -15.78 -2.43 22.51
N PRO A 96 -17.04 -2.30 22.97
CA PRO A 96 -18.22 -2.42 22.11
C PRO A 96 -18.29 -1.39 20.98
N SER A 97 -17.57 -0.27 21.08
CA SER A 97 -17.49 0.75 20.02
C SER A 97 -16.52 0.35 18.90
N PHE A 98 -15.59 -0.57 19.18
CA PHE A 98 -14.62 -1.04 18.22
C PHE A 98 -15.27 -1.97 17.18
N SER A 99 -15.49 -1.42 15.98
CA SER A 99 -16.00 -2.16 14.83
C SER A 99 -14.93 -2.31 13.75
N TYR A 100 -14.85 -3.49 13.15
CA TYR A 100 -13.83 -3.80 12.16
C TYR A 100 -14.39 -4.57 10.98
N GLU A 101 -13.63 -4.56 9.89
CA GLU A 101 -13.74 -5.54 8.80
C GLU A 101 -12.35 -5.94 8.28
N VAL A 102 -12.26 -7.12 7.69
CA VAL A 102 -11.12 -7.61 6.93
C VAL A 102 -11.53 -7.75 5.47
N VAL A 103 -10.79 -7.12 4.57
CA VAL A 103 -11.00 -7.17 3.12
C VAL A 103 -9.82 -7.91 2.50
N ILE A 104 -10.07 -9.14 2.04
CA ILE A 104 -9.10 -9.98 1.34
C ILE A 104 -9.23 -9.70 -0.16
N ILE A 105 -8.12 -9.45 -0.84
CA ILE A 105 -8.11 -9.18 -2.27
C ILE A 105 -7.31 -10.27 -2.97
N ASP A 106 -8.01 -11.19 -3.63
CA ASP A 106 -7.37 -12.20 -4.46
C ASP A 106 -6.97 -11.58 -5.80
N ASP A 107 -5.65 -11.45 -6.00
CA ASP A 107 -5.04 -10.91 -7.22
C ASP A 107 -4.92 -11.99 -8.31
N GLY A 108 -6.00 -12.77 -8.51
CA GLY A 108 -6.09 -13.81 -9.52
C GLY A 108 -5.22 -15.03 -9.23
N SER A 109 -5.31 -15.59 -8.02
CA SER A 109 -4.55 -16.78 -7.64
C SER A 109 -4.91 -18.00 -8.48
N ALA A 110 -3.93 -18.87 -8.69
CA ALA A 110 -4.04 -20.16 -9.39
C ALA A 110 -4.14 -21.36 -8.43
N ASP A 111 -3.84 -21.16 -7.14
CA ASP A 111 -3.96 -22.17 -6.08
C ASP A 111 -5.30 -22.06 -5.31
N GLY A 112 -5.42 -22.73 -4.16
CA GLY A 112 -6.60 -22.72 -3.32
C GLY A 112 -6.87 -21.43 -2.53
N THR A 113 -6.12 -20.34 -2.74
CA THR A 113 -6.26 -19.06 -2.01
C THR A 113 -7.71 -18.56 -1.97
N LYS A 114 -8.41 -18.59 -3.12
CA LYS A 114 -9.81 -18.16 -3.22
C LYS A 114 -10.72 -18.95 -2.29
N LYS A 115 -10.56 -20.28 -2.29
CA LYS A 115 -11.33 -21.19 -1.44
C LYS A 115 -11.10 -20.86 0.02
N VAL A 116 -9.84 -20.73 0.44
CA VAL A 116 -9.47 -20.34 1.80
C VAL A 116 -10.15 -19.02 2.19
N ALA A 117 -10.05 -17.99 1.35
CA ALA A 117 -10.65 -16.69 1.63
C ALA A 117 -12.18 -16.78 1.85
N PHE A 118 -12.89 -17.54 1.01
CA PHE A 118 -14.34 -17.75 1.17
C PHE A 118 -14.72 -18.54 2.43
N GLU A 119 -13.90 -19.48 2.89
CA GLU A 119 -14.14 -20.17 4.17
C GLU A 119 -14.09 -19.19 5.36
N PHE A 120 -13.22 -18.17 5.32
CA PHE A 120 -13.23 -17.11 6.33
C PHE A 120 -14.48 -16.23 6.26
N VAL A 121 -15.00 -15.93 5.06
CA VAL A 121 -16.29 -15.23 4.92
C VAL A 121 -17.42 -16.06 5.53
N LYS A 122 -17.46 -17.37 5.27
CA LYS A 122 -18.47 -18.26 5.87
C LYS A 122 -18.38 -18.29 7.39
N LYS A 123 -17.16 -18.38 7.93
CA LYS A 123 -16.88 -18.46 9.37
C LYS A 123 -17.23 -17.17 10.13
N TYR A 124 -17.01 -15.99 9.53
CA TYR A 124 -17.11 -14.70 10.22
C TYR A 124 -18.19 -13.76 9.70
N THR A 125 -18.93 -14.15 8.66
CA THR A 125 -19.94 -13.36 7.92
C THR A 125 -19.35 -12.24 7.06
N VAL A 126 -20.11 -11.83 6.03
CA VAL A 126 -19.76 -10.71 5.15
C VAL A 126 -19.68 -9.34 5.85
N ASP A 127 -20.20 -9.22 7.07
CA ASP A 127 -20.03 -7.99 7.84
C ASP A 127 -18.58 -7.83 8.34
N LYS A 128 -17.91 -8.93 8.68
CA LYS A 128 -16.56 -8.92 9.26
C LYS A 128 -15.47 -9.29 8.27
N VAL A 129 -15.74 -10.18 7.32
CA VAL A 129 -14.75 -10.62 6.33
C VAL A 129 -15.36 -10.56 4.94
N ARG A 130 -14.66 -9.90 4.02
CA ARG A 130 -15.09 -9.69 2.63
C ARG A 130 -13.97 -10.05 1.68
N VAL A 131 -14.33 -10.51 0.49
CA VAL A 131 -13.37 -10.92 -0.54
C VAL A 131 -13.64 -10.12 -1.82
N ILE A 132 -12.57 -9.60 -2.43
CA ILE A 132 -12.57 -9.02 -3.78
C ILE A 132 -11.76 -9.95 -4.67
N LEU A 133 -12.34 -10.40 -5.79
CA LEU A 133 -11.64 -11.18 -6.80
C LEU A 133 -11.28 -10.29 -7.99
N LEU A 134 -9.98 -10.19 -8.32
CA LEU A 134 -9.54 -9.43 -9.50
C LEU A 134 -9.56 -10.25 -10.80
N GLY A 135 -9.73 -11.57 -10.69
CA GLY A 135 -9.84 -12.50 -11.83
C GLY A 135 -8.50 -12.86 -12.48
N ARG A 136 -7.53 -11.95 -12.50
CA ARG A 136 -6.14 -12.19 -12.97
C ARG A 136 -5.14 -11.38 -12.16
N ASN A 137 -3.86 -11.74 -12.25
CA ASN A 137 -2.79 -11.00 -11.58
C ASN A 137 -2.54 -9.63 -12.20
N HIS A 138 -2.82 -8.59 -11.45
CA HIS A 138 -2.56 -7.20 -11.78
C HIS A 138 -1.38 -6.61 -11.00
N GLY A 139 -1.05 -7.21 -9.85
CA GLY A 139 0.03 -6.81 -8.97
C GLY A 139 -0.49 -6.29 -7.63
N LYS A 140 0.37 -6.37 -6.61
CA LYS A 140 0.07 -6.00 -5.22
C LYS A 140 -0.51 -4.59 -5.08
N GLY A 141 0.06 -3.60 -5.77
CA GLY A 141 -0.42 -2.22 -5.73
C GLY A 141 -1.86 -2.07 -6.23
N GLU A 142 -2.26 -2.81 -7.28
CA GLU A 142 -3.65 -2.80 -7.74
C GLU A 142 -4.59 -3.47 -6.74
N ALA A 143 -4.18 -4.61 -6.17
CA ALA A 143 -4.97 -5.31 -5.16
C ALA A 143 -5.21 -4.45 -3.91
N ILE A 144 -4.16 -3.80 -3.42
CA ILE A 144 -4.27 -2.85 -2.31
C ILE A 144 -5.14 -1.66 -2.68
N ARG A 145 -4.92 -1.06 -3.86
CA ARG A 145 -5.74 0.07 -4.33
C ARG A 145 -7.22 -0.28 -4.32
N LYS A 146 -7.61 -1.44 -4.89
CA LYS A 146 -8.99 -1.91 -4.90
C LYS A 146 -9.53 -2.14 -3.48
N GLY A 147 -8.76 -2.79 -2.62
CA GLY A 147 -9.16 -2.99 -1.22
C GLY A 147 -9.38 -1.69 -0.47
N MET A 148 -8.46 -0.73 -0.60
CA MET A 148 -8.53 0.59 0.02
C MET A 148 -9.74 1.39 -0.46
N LEU A 149 -10.00 1.40 -1.77
CA LEU A 149 -11.12 2.12 -2.37
C LEU A 149 -12.48 1.53 -1.99
N HIS A 150 -12.58 0.24 -1.62
CA HIS A 150 -13.84 -0.43 -1.28
C HIS A 150 -13.97 -0.80 0.21
N SER A 151 -13.20 -0.13 1.06
CA SER A 151 -13.20 -0.28 2.52
C SER A 151 -14.16 0.67 3.22
N ARG A 152 -14.73 0.27 4.37
CA ARG A 152 -15.72 0.97 5.20
C ARG A 152 -15.14 1.65 6.45
N GLY A 153 -13.85 1.46 6.74
CA GLY A 153 -13.18 1.88 7.96
C GLY A 153 -12.82 3.37 8.04
N GLU A 154 -12.93 3.99 9.21
CA GLU A 154 -12.35 5.30 9.48
C GLU A 154 -10.82 5.29 9.34
N LEU A 155 -10.22 4.20 9.80
CA LEU A 155 -8.82 3.85 9.58
C LEU A 155 -8.74 2.68 8.60
N LEU A 156 -7.73 2.70 7.74
CA LEU A 156 -7.47 1.67 6.75
C LEU A 156 -6.04 1.16 6.94
N LEU A 157 -5.90 -0.09 7.37
CA LEU A 157 -4.62 -0.75 7.57
C LEU A 157 -4.36 -1.72 6.43
N MET A 158 -3.24 -1.54 5.73
CA MET A 158 -2.66 -2.57 4.88
C MET A 158 -1.81 -3.52 5.72
N LEU A 159 -1.93 -4.83 5.47
CA LEU A 159 -1.05 -5.87 6.00
C LEU A 159 -0.83 -6.98 4.96
N ASP A 160 0.33 -7.63 5.02
CA ASP A 160 0.67 -8.74 4.12
C ASP A 160 -0.05 -10.04 4.52
N ALA A 161 -0.40 -10.86 3.53
CA ALA A 161 -1.11 -12.13 3.72
C ALA A 161 -0.28 -13.24 4.38
N ASP A 162 1.02 -13.00 4.63
CA ASP A 162 1.93 -14.01 5.18
C ASP A 162 2.13 -13.94 6.69
N GLY A 163 1.54 -12.94 7.36
CA GLY A 163 1.67 -12.77 8.81
C GLY A 163 3.08 -12.36 9.25
N ALA A 164 3.91 -11.84 8.33
CA ALA A 164 5.28 -11.46 8.67
C ALA A 164 5.36 -10.31 9.68
N THR A 165 4.38 -9.40 9.69
CA THR A 165 4.28 -8.33 10.70
C THR A 165 3.25 -8.70 11.75
N LYS A 166 3.55 -8.46 13.03
CA LYS A 166 2.63 -8.76 14.13
C LYS A 166 1.45 -7.80 14.17
N ILE A 167 0.25 -8.36 14.20
CA ILE A 167 -1.00 -7.57 14.20
C ILE A 167 -1.12 -6.67 15.42
N THR A 168 -0.52 -7.05 16.55
CA THR A 168 -0.50 -6.25 17.78
C THR A 168 0.18 -4.89 17.62
N ASP A 169 1.05 -4.71 16.62
CA ASP A 169 1.67 -3.41 16.33
C ASP A 169 0.72 -2.42 15.66
N LEU A 170 -0.50 -2.84 15.30
CA LEU A 170 -1.58 -1.97 14.82
C LEU A 170 -1.78 -0.78 15.76
N GLU A 171 -1.78 -1.02 17.07
CA GLU A 171 -2.00 0.01 18.10
C GLU A 171 -0.91 1.10 18.05
N LYS A 172 0.33 0.76 17.66
CA LYS A 172 1.40 1.76 17.55
C LYS A 172 1.12 2.76 16.44
N LEU A 173 0.66 2.27 15.28
CA LEU A 173 0.32 3.13 14.14
C LEU A 173 -0.93 3.96 14.44
N GLU A 174 -1.93 3.33 15.03
CA GLU A 174 -3.18 3.96 15.46
C GLU A 174 -2.94 5.08 16.48
N ASN A 175 -2.15 4.83 17.53
CA ASN A 175 -1.81 5.83 18.54
C ASN A 175 -1.09 7.05 17.92
N GLN A 176 -0.23 6.82 16.93
CA GLN A 176 0.42 7.90 16.20
C GLN A 176 -0.58 8.75 15.41
N ILE A 177 -1.55 8.13 14.73
CA ILE A 177 -2.62 8.86 14.02
C ILE A 177 -3.41 9.71 15.02
N HIS A 178 -3.85 9.13 16.13
CA HIS A 178 -4.62 9.85 17.16
C HIS A 178 -3.85 11.03 17.74
N ALA A 179 -2.56 10.85 18.06
CA ALA A 179 -1.71 11.92 18.60
C ALA A 179 -1.57 13.09 17.62
N VAL A 180 -1.37 12.81 16.34
CA VAL A 180 -1.22 13.83 15.30
C VAL A 180 -2.56 14.52 15.01
N ALA A 181 -3.64 13.74 14.90
CA ALA A 181 -4.98 14.27 14.69
C ALA A 181 -5.41 15.22 15.82
N LYS A 182 -5.15 14.85 17.08
CA LYS A 182 -5.44 15.69 18.24
C LYS A 182 -4.63 16.99 18.24
N LYS A 183 -3.36 16.93 17.83
CA LYS A 183 -2.51 18.13 17.71
C LYS A 183 -3.01 19.08 16.61
N GLU A 184 -3.39 18.55 15.46
CA GLU A 184 -3.97 19.32 14.35
C GLU A 184 -5.31 19.95 14.74
N PHE A 185 -6.18 19.20 15.42
CA PHE A 185 -7.45 19.71 15.93
C PHE A 185 -7.25 20.89 16.89
N ASN A 186 -6.42 20.70 17.93
CA ASN A 186 -6.12 21.75 18.91
C ASN A 186 -5.48 23.00 18.27
N SER A 187 -4.74 22.84 17.18
CA SER A 187 -4.12 23.97 16.46
C SER A 187 -5.14 24.77 15.62
N ARG A 188 -6.26 24.15 15.23
CA ARG A 188 -7.35 24.79 14.47
C ARG A 188 -8.41 25.41 15.36
N ASP A 189 -8.47 25.02 16.62
CA ASP A 189 -9.53 25.36 17.59
C ASP A 189 -9.44 26.80 18.16
N SER A 190 -8.89 27.76 17.40
CA SER A 190 -8.93 29.19 17.74
C SER A 190 -10.06 29.96 17.05
N SER A 191 -10.84 29.37 16.12
CA SER A 191 -11.89 30.12 15.41
C SER A 191 -13.13 29.39 14.89
N ALA A 192 -13.31 28.06 15.07
CA ALA A 192 -14.59 27.38 14.79
C ALA A 192 -14.56 25.90 15.23
N SER A 193 -15.26 25.55 16.31
CA SER A 193 -15.45 24.15 16.69
C SER A 193 -16.64 23.56 15.93
N ASP A 194 -16.35 22.83 14.85
CA ASP A 194 -17.34 22.04 14.12
C ASP A 194 -17.55 20.68 14.83
N PRO A 195 -18.72 20.42 15.44
CA PRO A 195 -19.00 19.17 16.15
C PRO A 195 -19.08 17.94 15.23
N SER A 196 -19.01 18.11 13.91
CA SER A 196 -18.98 17.02 12.94
C SER A 196 -17.58 16.48 12.62
N PHE A 197 -16.52 17.14 13.09
CA PHE A 197 -15.14 16.82 12.74
C PHE A 197 -14.68 15.45 13.25
N ARG A 198 -14.20 14.56 12.36
CA ARG A 198 -13.67 13.25 12.72
C ARG A 198 -12.18 13.13 12.44
N ILE A 199 -11.48 12.30 13.21
CA ILE A 199 -10.07 11.96 12.98
C ILE A 199 -9.84 11.44 11.55
N SER A 200 -10.83 10.72 11.00
CA SER A 200 -10.80 10.20 9.64
C SER A 200 -10.83 11.27 8.54
N ASP A 201 -11.21 12.51 8.86
CA ASP A 201 -11.22 13.65 7.92
C ASP A 201 -9.85 14.33 7.79
N ILE A 202 -8.95 14.14 8.76
CA ILE A 202 -7.57 14.64 8.67
C ILE A 202 -6.75 13.64 7.87
N PRO A 203 -6.19 14.01 6.71
CA PRO A 203 -5.35 13.09 5.96
C PRO A 203 -4.01 12.91 6.69
N ILE A 204 -3.79 11.69 7.20
CA ILE A 204 -2.56 11.23 7.85
C ILE A 204 -2.22 9.82 7.32
N ALA A 205 -0.93 9.55 7.14
CA ALA A 205 -0.41 8.22 6.80
C ALA A 205 0.72 7.81 7.75
N VAL A 206 0.70 6.57 8.22
CA VAL A 206 1.73 6.01 9.11
C VAL A 206 2.25 4.71 8.52
N PHE A 207 3.56 4.61 8.38
CA PHE A 207 4.27 3.51 7.77
C PHE A 207 4.97 2.69 8.86
N GLY A 208 4.67 1.40 8.93
CA GLY A 208 5.47 0.45 9.68
C GLY A 208 6.88 0.35 9.09
N SER A 209 7.88 0.07 9.92
CA SER A 209 9.27 0.01 9.49
C SER A 209 10.04 -1.11 10.18
N ARG A 210 10.83 -1.80 9.37
CA ARG A 210 11.78 -2.83 9.77
C ARG A 210 13.21 -2.29 9.79
N ALA A 211 13.42 -0.98 9.62
CA ALA A 211 14.75 -0.38 9.54
C ALA A 211 15.61 -0.65 10.78
N HIS A 212 14.99 -0.80 11.96
CA HIS A 212 15.68 -1.18 13.19
C HIS A 212 16.22 -2.63 13.19
N LEU A 213 15.73 -3.49 12.30
CA LEU A 213 16.22 -4.86 12.10
C LEU A 213 17.35 -4.92 11.06
N GLU A 214 17.56 -3.84 10.31
CA GLU A 214 18.55 -3.76 9.22
C GLU A 214 19.97 -4.01 9.73
N GLU A 215 20.33 -3.48 10.90
CA GLU A 215 21.66 -3.64 11.49
C GLU A 215 22.01 -5.12 11.76
N LYS A 216 21.07 -5.88 12.33
CA LYS A 216 21.25 -7.32 12.56
C LYS A 216 21.35 -8.11 11.27
N ALA A 217 20.61 -7.70 10.23
CA ALA A 217 20.63 -8.35 8.92
C ALA A 217 21.89 -8.01 8.11
N LEU A 218 22.44 -6.80 8.25
CA LEU A 218 23.66 -6.35 7.57
C LEU A 218 24.89 -7.14 8.01
N ALA A 219 24.93 -7.56 9.28
CA ALA A 219 26.04 -8.32 9.85
C ALA A 219 26.16 -9.75 9.30
N SER A 220 25.07 -10.35 8.79
CA SER A 220 25.03 -11.75 8.35
C SER A 220 24.97 -11.95 6.83
N ARG A 221 24.79 -10.88 6.05
CA ARG A 221 24.56 -10.96 4.59
C ARG A 221 25.82 -10.70 3.77
N LYS A 222 25.87 -11.30 2.57
CA LYS A 222 26.94 -11.06 1.59
C LYS A 222 27.00 -9.58 1.18
N TRP A 223 28.21 -9.01 1.14
CA TRP A 223 28.47 -7.58 0.94
C TRP A 223 27.77 -6.96 -0.29
N TYR A 224 27.67 -7.68 -1.42
CA TYR A 224 27.05 -7.17 -2.64
C TYR A 224 25.54 -6.91 -2.46
N ARG A 225 24.87 -7.65 -1.57
CA ARG A 225 23.45 -7.38 -1.24
C ARG A 225 23.30 -6.04 -0.52
N ASN A 226 24.29 -5.64 0.27
CA ASN A 226 24.28 -4.36 0.98
C ASN A 226 24.48 -3.20 -0.02
N ILE A 227 25.33 -3.36 -1.03
CA ILE A 227 25.49 -2.37 -2.10
C ILE A 227 24.21 -2.23 -2.92
N LEU A 228 23.62 -3.35 -3.35
CA LEU A 228 22.35 -3.36 -4.09
C LEU A 228 21.22 -2.68 -3.31
N MET A 229 21.12 -2.97 -2.01
CA MET A 229 20.13 -2.35 -1.12
C MET A 229 20.36 -0.85 -0.98
N LYS A 230 21.60 -0.41 -0.71
CA LYS A 230 21.94 1.02 -0.63
C LYS A 230 21.66 1.76 -1.95
N GLY A 231 21.97 1.12 -3.08
CA GLY A 231 21.65 1.65 -4.41
C GLY A 231 20.14 1.79 -4.62
N PHE A 232 19.35 0.79 -4.23
CA PHE A 232 17.89 0.87 -4.27
C PHE A 232 17.36 2.00 -3.36
N HIS A 233 17.86 2.13 -2.14
CA HIS A 233 17.50 3.23 -1.23
C HIS A 233 17.83 4.60 -1.83
N LEU A 234 18.96 4.74 -2.52
CA LEU A 234 19.31 5.98 -3.23
C LEU A 234 18.30 6.29 -4.34
N VAL A 235 17.89 5.30 -5.13
CA VAL A 235 16.89 5.49 -6.19
C VAL A 235 15.53 5.88 -5.60
N VAL A 236 15.11 5.24 -4.49
CA VAL A 236 13.88 5.61 -3.78
C VAL A 236 13.95 7.04 -3.25
N LEU A 237 15.08 7.43 -2.65
CA LEU A 237 15.31 8.79 -2.18
C LEU A 237 15.25 9.81 -3.32
N LEU A 238 15.87 9.50 -4.47
CA LEU A 238 15.83 10.37 -5.64
C LEU A 238 14.44 10.45 -6.25
N ALA A 239 13.63 9.39 -6.19
CA ALA A 239 12.30 9.33 -6.76
C ALA A 239 11.26 10.03 -5.89
N ALA A 240 11.10 9.58 -4.64
CA ALA A 240 10.06 10.04 -3.72
C ALA A 240 10.53 11.12 -2.73
N GLY A 241 11.83 11.33 -2.56
CA GLY A 241 12.43 12.23 -1.57
C GLY A 241 12.56 11.61 -0.16
N PRO A 242 13.12 12.33 0.83
CA PRO A 242 13.37 11.82 2.18
C PRO A 242 12.09 11.68 3.02
N GLY A 243 12.07 10.84 4.05
CA GLY A 243 10.98 10.81 5.04
C GLY A 243 10.65 9.42 5.57
N ILE A 244 10.63 8.42 4.69
CA ILE A 244 10.41 7.01 5.04
C ILE A 244 11.63 6.21 4.57
N ARG A 245 12.29 5.53 5.50
CA ARG A 245 13.43 4.64 5.28
C ARG A 245 12.97 3.29 4.75
N ASP A 246 11.94 2.69 5.34
CA ASP A 246 11.41 1.38 4.91
C ASP A 246 10.06 1.52 4.19
N THR A 247 10.10 1.98 2.94
CA THR A 247 8.90 2.11 2.13
C THR A 247 8.22 0.77 1.83
N GLN A 248 8.96 -0.33 1.86
CA GLN A 248 8.51 -1.65 1.39
C GLN A 248 7.90 -2.51 2.51
N CYS A 249 7.76 -2.00 3.73
CA CYS A 249 7.07 -2.72 4.80
C CYS A 249 5.58 -2.87 4.47
N GLY A 250 5.04 -4.08 4.50
CA GLY A 250 3.62 -4.32 4.19
C GLY A 250 2.61 -3.76 5.19
N PHE A 251 3.05 -3.14 6.28
CA PHE A 251 2.22 -2.70 7.39
C PHE A 251 2.07 -1.17 7.39
N LYS A 252 0.96 -0.65 6.88
CA LYS A 252 0.76 0.80 6.70
C LYS A 252 -0.67 1.21 6.98
N MET A 253 -0.85 2.26 7.79
CA MET A 253 -2.17 2.75 8.19
C MET A 253 -2.44 4.13 7.61
N PHE A 254 -3.65 4.31 7.10
CA PHE A 254 -4.13 5.55 6.51
C PHE A 254 -5.45 5.93 7.16
N THR A 255 -5.63 7.22 7.40
CA THR A 255 -6.97 7.79 7.61
C THR A 255 -7.79 7.70 6.33
N ARG A 256 -9.11 7.66 6.45
CA ARG A 256 -10.03 7.64 5.29
C ARG A 256 -9.79 8.78 4.31
N ALA A 257 -9.60 10.00 4.79
CA ALA A 257 -9.28 11.16 3.96
C ALA A 257 -7.95 10.99 3.20
N ALA A 258 -6.91 10.44 3.83
CA ALA A 258 -5.65 10.14 3.16
C ALA A 258 -5.85 9.04 2.10
N ALA A 259 -6.53 7.95 2.46
CA ALA A 259 -6.77 6.84 1.55
C ALA A 259 -7.54 7.28 0.30
N ARG A 260 -8.57 8.12 0.47
CA ARG A 260 -9.36 8.69 -0.63
C ARG A 260 -8.48 9.45 -1.63
N LYS A 261 -7.57 10.30 -1.16
CA LYS A 261 -6.65 11.05 -2.04
C LYS A 261 -5.59 10.17 -2.67
N LEU A 262 -4.96 9.31 -1.88
CA LEU A 262 -3.80 8.51 -2.31
C LEU A 262 -4.20 7.41 -3.29
N PHE A 263 -5.16 6.56 -2.93
CA PHE A 263 -5.52 5.40 -3.74
C PHE A 263 -6.38 5.73 -4.96
N SER A 264 -6.97 6.94 -5.01
CA SER A 264 -7.56 7.46 -6.26
C SER A 264 -6.49 7.90 -7.27
N ASN A 265 -5.26 8.18 -6.80
CA ASN A 265 -4.19 8.74 -7.62
C ASN A 265 -2.99 7.80 -7.86
N VAL A 266 -2.84 6.74 -7.05
CA VAL A 266 -1.77 5.74 -7.24
C VAL A 266 -1.92 5.05 -8.60
N ARG A 267 -0.82 4.94 -9.35
CA ARG A 267 -0.80 4.38 -10.71
C ARG A 267 0.02 3.10 -10.81
N LEU A 268 1.09 2.98 -10.02
CA LEU A 268 1.95 1.81 -10.00
C LEU A 268 1.18 0.63 -9.41
N LYS A 269 1.14 -0.48 -10.17
CA LYS A 269 0.32 -1.65 -9.83
C LYS A 269 1.11 -2.74 -9.11
N ARG A 270 2.43 -2.68 -9.12
CA ARG A 270 3.33 -3.74 -8.60
C ARG A 270 4.02 -3.30 -7.31
N TRP A 271 5.30 -3.59 -7.15
CA TRP A 271 6.04 -3.47 -5.89
C TRP A 271 6.35 -2.02 -5.51
N CYS A 272 6.50 -1.13 -6.50
CA CYS A 272 6.89 0.26 -6.26
C CYS A 272 5.75 1.21 -5.89
N PHE A 273 4.50 0.73 -5.79
CA PHE A 273 3.34 1.55 -5.40
C PHE A 273 3.54 2.24 -4.04
N ASP A 274 4.22 1.61 -3.10
CA ASP A 274 4.50 2.20 -1.80
C ASP A 274 5.40 3.43 -1.87
N VAL A 275 6.34 3.46 -2.82
CA VAL A 275 7.21 4.61 -3.07
C VAL A 275 6.39 5.74 -3.71
N GLU A 276 5.46 5.40 -4.60
CA GLU A 276 4.50 6.35 -5.15
C GLU A 276 3.58 6.94 -4.07
N LEU A 277 3.12 6.15 -3.09
CA LEU A 277 2.34 6.66 -1.96
C LEU A 277 3.12 7.73 -1.18
N VAL A 278 4.42 7.51 -0.91
CA VAL A 278 5.27 8.51 -0.25
C VAL A 278 5.39 9.79 -1.09
N PHE A 279 5.56 9.65 -2.41
CA PHE A 279 5.59 10.79 -3.33
C PHE A 279 4.26 11.57 -3.30
N LEU A 280 3.13 10.88 -3.43
CA LEU A 280 1.79 11.48 -3.42
C LEU A 280 1.45 12.13 -2.08
N CYS A 281 1.84 11.54 -0.95
CA CYS A 281 1.69 12.17 0.36
C CYS A 281 2.34 13.56 0.38
N LYS A 282 3.54 13.71 -0.20
CA LYS A 282 4.22 15.01 -0.25
C LYS A 282 3.53 15.98 -1.19
N CYS A 283 3.08 15.52 -2.35
CA CYS A 283 2.29 16.35 -3.28
C CYS A 283 1.04 16.91 -2.61
N PHE A 284 0.35 16.09 -1.81
CA PHE A 284 -0.86 16.48 -1.07
C PHE A 284 -0.59 17.11 0.30
N ARG A 285 0.68 17.24 0.72
CA ARG A 285 1.10 17.69 2.06
C ARG A 285 0.46 16.88 3.20
N ILE A 286 0.29 15.59 2.97
CA ILE A 286 -0.17 14.63 3.97
C ILE A 286 1.01 14.30 4.90
N PRO A 287 0.90 14.52 6.22
CA PRO A 287 1.92 14.14 7.18
C PRO A 287 2.13 12.62 7.16
N ILE A 288 3.41 12.23 7.09
CA ILE A 288 3.86 10.84 7.08
C ILE A 288 4.74 10.57 8.30
N PHE A 289 4.54 9.41 8.93
CA PHE A 289 5.34 8.97 10.07
C PHE A 289 5.85 7.55 9.85
N GLU A 290 7.03 7.26 10.40
CA GLU A 290 7.61 5.92 10.37
C GLU A 290 7.66 5.33 11.78
N ILE A 291 7.11 4.14 11.98
CA ILE A 291 6.98 3.47 13.28
C ILE A 291 7.59 2.07 13.21
N SER A 292 8.46 1.73 14.17
CA SER A 292 9.07 0.40 14.25
C SER A 292 8.04 -0.70 14.57
N VAL A 293 8.03 -1.76 13.75
CA VAL A 293 7.14 -2.92 13.91
C VAL A 293 7.91 -4.23 14.02
N ASN A 294 7.38 -5.16 14.80
CA ASN A 294 7.89 -6.51 14.93
C ASN A 294 7.62 -7.27 13.63
N TRP A 295 8.70 -7.76 13.05
CA TRP A 295 8.68 -8.46 11.78
C TRP A 295 9.52 -9.73 11.85
N SER A 296 9.00 -10.82 11.31
CA SER A 296 9.69 -12.10 11.18
C SER A 296 9.74 -12.55 9.72
N GLU A 297 10.84 -13.18 9.33
CA GLU A 297 10.98 -13.71 7.96
C GLU A 297 10.09 -14.96 7.80
N ILE A 298 9.15 -14.87 6.85
CA ILE A 298 8.28 -15.97 6.46
C ILE A 298 8.77 -16.52 5.11
N PRO A 299 9.09 -17.83 5.00
CA PRO A 299 9.49 -18.43 3.73
C PRO A 299 8.42 -18.27 2.63
N GLY A 300 8.83 -18.33 1.36
CA GLY A 300 7.92 -18.27 0.22
C GLY A 300 7.67 -16.87 -0.36
N SER A 301 8.57 -15.91 -0.11
CA SER A 301 8.48 -14.56 -0.70
C SER A 301 8.34 -14.59 -2.22
N LYS A 302 7.39 -13.80 -2.74
CA LYS A 302 7.15 -13.63 -4.18
C LYS A 302 8.05 -12.58 -4.83
N VAL A 303 8.83 -11.84 -4.02
CA VAL A 303 9.82 -10.88 -4.52
C VAL A 303 11.14 -11.61 -4.78
N ASN A 304 11.53 -11.73 -6.05
CA ASN A 304 12.79 -12.32 -6.45
C ASN A 304 13.74 -11.27 -7.06
N LEU A 305 15.01 -11.63 -7.29
CA LEU A 305 16.03 -10.71 -7.82
C LEU A 305 15.71 -10.20 -9.24
N LEU A 306 14.93 -10.95 -10.02
CA LEU A 306 14.50 -10.56 -11.36
C LEU A 306 13.43 -9.45 -11.31
N SER A 307 12.80 -9.20 -10.16
CA SER A 307 11.90 -8.06 -9.97
C SER A 307 12.63 -6.72 -9.90
N ILE A 308 13.92 -6.69 -9.53
CA ILE A 308 14.66 -5.45 -9.25
C ILE A 308 14.76 -4.53 -10.47
N PRO A 309 15.11 -5.00 -11.68
CA PRO A 309 15.16 -4.12 -12.86
C PRO A 309 13.80 -3.48 -13.18
N ASN A 310 12.71 -4.24 -13.03
CA ASN A 310 11.35 -3.73 -13.23
C ASN A 310 11.01 -2.65 -12.19
N MET A 311 11.39 -2.87 -10.92
CA MET A 311 11.20 -1.88 -9.86
C MET A 311 11.96 -0.58 -10.15
N LEU A 312 13.23 -0.67 -10.53
CA LEU A 312 14.03 0.51 -10.91
C LEU A 312 13.41 1.26 -12.10
N TRP A 313 12.95 0.52 -13.11
CA TRP A 313 12.24 1.09 -14.26
C TRP A 313 10.94 1.79 -13.86
N GLU A 314 10.13 1.19 -12.98
CA GLU A 314 8.90 1.80 -12.44
C GLU A 314 9.21 3.11 -11.70
N LEU A 315 10.27 3.16 -10.88
CA LEU A 315 10.66 4.36 -10.15
C LEU A 315 11.14 5.49 -11.07
N VAL A 316 11.89 5.16 -12.13
CA VAL A 316 12.33 6.15 -13.13
C VAL A 316 11.12 6.70 -13.90
N LEU A 317 10.23 5.82 -14.39
CA LEU A 317 9.02 6.24 -15.09
C LEU A 317 8.11 7.09 -14.21
N MET A 318 7.91 6.70 -12.96
CA MET A 318 7.14 7.47 -11.98
C MET A 318 7.74 8.87 -11.77
N SER A 319 9.06 8.92 -11.57
CA SER A 319 9.77 10.19 -11.36
C SER A 319 9.62 11.12 -12.55
N VAL A 320 9.85 10.63 -13.78
CA VAL A 320 9.70 11.42 -15.00
C VAL A 320 8.23 11.79 -15.22
N GLY A 321 7.32 10.84 -15.09
CA GLY A 321 5.89 11.01 -15.29
C GLY A 321 5.31 12.15 -14.44
N TYR A 322 5.54 12.13 -13.13
CA TYR A 322 5.03 13.18 -12.25
C TYR A 322 5.79 14.51 -12.39
N ARG A 323 7.13 14.50 -12.47
CA ARG A 323 7.93 15.75 -12.48
C ARG A 323 7.77 16.55 -13.77
N THR A 324 7.45 15.89 -14.87
CA THR A 324 7.16 16.56 -16.16
C THR A 324 5.69 16.94 -16.31
N GLY A 325 4.83 16.61 -15.33
CA GLY A 325 3.38 16.83 -15.41
C GLY A 325 2.65 15.91 -16.40
N MET A 326 3.34 14.94 -17.01
CA MET A 326 2.71 13.93 -17.87
C MET A 326 1.70 13.10 -17.07
N TRP A 327 2.02 12.77 -15.82
CA TRP A 327 1.14 12.05 -14.91
C TRP A 327 0.43 13.06 -14.02
N ARG A 328 -0.81 13.38 -14.38
CA ARG A 328 -1.66 14.29 -13.60
C ARG A 328 -2.11 13.63 -12.30
N ILE A 329 -2.16 14.44 -11.26
CA ILE A 329 -2.73 14.14 -9.95
C ILE A 329 -4.07 14.88 -9.87
N SER A 330 -5.14 14.16 -9.57
CA SER A 330 -6.45 14.74 -9.34
C SER A 330 -6.58 15.25 -7.91
N ASN A 331 -6.96 16.52 -7.78
CA ASN A 331 -7.33 17.14 -6.51
C ASN A 331 -8.81 16.91 -6.15
N SER A 332 -9.63 16.43 -7.09
CA SER A 332 -11.05 16.20 -6.86
C SER A 332 -11.25 14.89 -6.13
N THR A 333 -11.27 14.94 -4.79
CA THR A 333 -11.96 13.96 -3.92
C THR A 333 -11.97 14.40 -2.47
#